data_AF-A0A9W6ZRC9-F1
#
_entry.id   AF-A0A9W6ZRC9-F1
#
_cell.length_a   1.000
_cell.length_b   1.000
_cell.length_c   1.000
_cell.angle_alpha   90.00
_cell.angle_beta   90.00
_cell.angle_gamma   90.00
#
_symmetry.space_group_name_H-M   'P 1'
#
loop_
_entity.id
_entity.type
_entity.pdbx_description
1 polymer ?
#
loop_
_entity_poly.entity_id
_entity_poly.type
_entity_poly.pdbx_seq_one_letter_code
_entity_poly.pdbx_strand_id
1 'polypeptide(L)'
;MPNRKFRSSAVSGCTICSAGTYNSHDASDASLHAGCTSCVVGKHLLDDGATATTSHDSDADCTSCTPGKYSLTAAPSCVNCPIGKYSTVIAADYESNCVNCDAGTFNEVLGSTSCVNCGKGKFLSTTGAISETQCNVCPPGKVRQPSIITLTLSPTRSPKKIETRRD
;
A
#
# COMPACT_ATOMS: atom_id res chain seq x y z
N MET A 1 10.94 -46.23 -28.33
CA MET A 1 9.74 -45.71 -27.63
C MET A 1 10.21 -44.97 -26.37
N PRO A 2 10.04 -43.65 -26.26
CA PRO A 2 10.82 -42.83 -25.33
C PRO A 2 10.08 -42.42 -24.04
N ASN A 3 10.83 -42.38 -22.95
CA ASN A 3 11.01 -41.24 -22.03
C ASN A 3 9.85 -40.85 -21.07
N ARG A 4 10.06 -40.99 -19.74
CA ARG A 4 9.47 -40.10 -18.73
C ARG A 4 10.17 -40.16 -17.36
N LYS A 5 10.49 -38.96 -16.87
CA LYS A 5 10.92 -38.56 -15.51
C LYS A 5 12.40 -38.89 -15.23
N PHE A 6 13.32 -37.94 -15.06
CA PHE A 6 13.25 -36.66 -14.37
C PHE A 6 14.04 -35.59 -15.15
N ARG A 7 13.42 -34.43 -15.41
CA ARG A 7 14.17 -33.20 -15.66
C ARG A 7 14.34 -32.54 -14.30
N SER A 8 15.49 -32.76 -13.67
CA SER A 8 15.93 -31.96 -12.53
C SER A 8 17.33 -31.47 -12.86
N SER A 9 17.44 -30.24 -13.34
CA SER A 9 18.72 -29.55 -13.47
C SER A 9 19.09 -28.88 -12.13
N ALA A 10 18.91 -29.62 -11.04
CA ALA A 10 19.51 -29.32 -9.76
C ALA A 10 20.79 -30.16 -9.65
N VAL A 11 21.92 -29.52 -9.39
CA VAL A 11 23.06 -30.21 -8.79
C VAL A 11 22.51 -30.97 -7.58
N SER A 12 22.73 -32.28 -7.50
CA SER A 12 21.96 -33.24 -6.65
C SER A 12 22.13 -33.07 -5.13
N GLY A 13 22.44 -31.88 -4.64
CA GLY A 13 22.51 -31.49 -3.22
C GLY A 13 22.20 -30.01 -2.96
N CYS A 14 21.78 -29.23 -3.97
CA CYS A 14 21.49 -27.80 -3.85
C CYS A 14 19.98 -27.55 -3.93
N THR A 15 19.43 -26.75 -3.00
CA THR A 15 18.03 -26.32 -3.00
C THR A 15 17.93 -24.83 -3.27
N ILE A 16 16.89 -24.42 -4.00
CA ILE A 16 16.56 -23.01 -4.24
C ILE A 16 16.14 -22.36 -2.91
N CYS A 17 16.47 -21.09 -2.74
CA CYS A 17 16.03 -20.32 -1.58
C CYS A 17 14.50 -20.21 -1.52
N SER A 18 13.95 -20.28 -0.31
CA SER A 18 12.49 -20.15 -0.14
C SER A 18 12.01 -18.74 -0.49
N ALA A 19 10.69 -18.60 -0.70
CA ALA A 19 10.04 -17.31 -0.91
C ALA A 19 10.52 -16.24 0.09
N GLY A 20 10.72 -15.03 -0.41
CA GLY A 20 11.26 -13.91 0.35
C GLY A 20 12.77 -13.98 0.59
N THR A 21 13.49 -14.96 0.03
CA THR A 21 14.93 -15.09 0.23
C THR A 21 15.68 -15.45 -1.05
N TYR A 22 16.93 -15.00 -1.18
CA TYR A 22 17.79 -15.20 -2.34
C TYR A 22 19.23 -15.51 -1.89
N ASN A 23 20.10 -15.94 -2.79
CA ASN A 23 21.52 -16.11 -2.52
C ASN A 23 22.33 -15.64 -3.74
N SER A 24 23.09 -14.55 -3.58
CA SER A 24 23.81 -13.91 -4.67
C SER A 24 25.22 -14.41 -4.93
N HIS A 25 25.49 -15.67 -4.63
CA HIS A 25 26.84 -16.22 -4.71
C HIS A 25 27.10 -17.01 -5.99
N ASP A 26 28.15 -16.60 -6.71
CA ASP A 26 28.85 -17.47 -7.67
C ASP A 26 29.38 -18.70 -6.93
N ALA A 27 29.25 -19.87 -7.55
CA ALA A 27 29.61 -21.19 -6.97
C ALA A 27 31.12 -21.39 -6.65
N SER A 28 31.89 -20.32 -6.57
CA SER A 28 33.35 -20.31 -6.36
C SER A 28 33.77 -20.25 -4.89
N ASP A 29 32.86 -19.94 -3.95
CA ASP A 29 33.14 -19.93 -2.51
C ASP A 29 32.05 -20.65 -1.71
N ALA A 30 32.40 -21.82 -1.17
CA ALA A 30 31.49 -22.67 -0.38
C ALA A 30 31.11 -22.07 0.99
N SER A 31 31.85 -21.07 1.47
CA SER A 31 31.61 -20.39 2.76
C SER A 31 30.47 -19.38 2.67
N LEU A 32 30.19 -18.93 1.46
CA LEU A 32 29.12 -17.98 1.14
C LEU A 32 27.80 -18.67 0.74
N HIS A 33 27.87 -19.94 0.37
CA HIS A 33 26.70 -20.79 0.11
C HIS A 33 25.98 -21.29 1.38
N ALA A 34 26.28 -20.72 2.55
CA ALA A 34 25.81 -21.22 3.84
C ALA A 34 24.34 -20.88 4.18
N GLY A 35 23.67 -20.02 3.39
CA GLY A 35 22.28 -19.68 3.65
C GLY A 35 21.68 -18.67 2.67
N CYS A 36 20.36 -18.51 2.76
CA CYS A 36 19.62 -17.52 1.97
C CYS A 36 19.52 -16.19 2.70
N THR A 37 19.72 -15.11 1.98
CA THR A 37 19.54 -13.73 2.43
C THR A 37 18.08 -13.32 2.24
N SER A 38 17.49 -12.67 3.24
CA SER A 38 16.11 -12.17 3.15
C SER A 38 16.01 -10.94 2.25
N CYS A 39 14.95 -10.86 1.46
CA CYS A 39 14.48 -9.59 0.91
C CYS A 39 14.21 -8.63 2.07
N VAL A 40 14.68 -7.39 1.90
CA VAL A 40 14.43 -6.31 2.85
C VAL A 40 12.95 -5.93 2.86
N VAL A 41 12.52 -5.21 3.91
CA VAL A 41 11.20 -4.59 3.98
C VAL A 41 10.86 -3.81 2.71
N GLY A 42 9.58 -3.79 2.34
CA GLY A 42 9.11 -3.15 1.12
C GLY A 42 9.46 -3.88 -0.18
N LYS A 43 10.20 -4.99 -0.12
CA LYS A 43 10.37 -5.92 -1.23
C LYS A 43 9.77 -7.29 -0.91
N HIS A 44 9.46 -8.06 -1.94
CA HIS A 44 9.01 -9.44 -1.82
C HIS A 44 9.62 -10.31 -2.91
N LEU A 45 9.69 -11.62 -2.67
CA LEU A 45 10.08 -12.58 -3.68
C LEU A 45 9.15 -13.78 -3.60
N LEU A 46 8.32 -13.96 -4.63
CA LEU A 46 7.39 -15.08 -4.68
C LEU A 46 8.13 -16.33 -5.14
N ASP A 47 8.03 -17.42 -4.37
CA ASP A 47 8.31 -18.76 -4.87
C ASP A 47 6.97 -19.44 -5.18
N ASP A 48 6.69 -19.69 -6.45
CA ASP A 48 5.50 -20.43 -6.90
C ASP A 48 5.70 -21.95 -6.84
N GLY A 49 6.81 -22.41 -6.26
CA GLY A 49 7.20 -23.82 -6.20
C GLY A 49 7.73 -24.37 -7.53
N ALA A 50 8.02 -23.49 -8.50
CA ALA A 50 8.53 -23.83 -9.82
C ALA A 50 9.62 -22.87 -10.33
N THR A 51 10.06 -21.91 -9.51
CA THR A 51 10.98 -20.86 -9.93
C THR A 51 12.36 -21.39 -10.33
N ALA A 52 12.98 -20.74 -11.32
CA ALA A 52 14.32 -21.05 -11.76
C ALA A 52 15.34 -20.55 -10.73
N THR A 53 16.49 -21.20 -10.62
CA THR A 53 17.63 -20.76 -9.78
C THR A 53 18.03 -19.31 -10.04
N THR A 54 17.76 -18.78 -11.24
CA THR A 54 18.02 -17.40 -11.67
C THR A 54 17.01 -16.37 -11.14
N SER A 55 16.05 -16.79 -10.31
CA SER A 55 15.08 -15.90 -9.66
C SER A 55 15.30 -15.81 -8.15
N HIS A 56 16.38 -16.42 -7.66
CA HIS A 56 16.81 -16.37 -6.27
C HIS A 56 18.32 -16.15 -6.21
N ASP A 57 18.90 -15.53 -7.23
CA ASP A 57 20.35 -15.36 -7.38
C ASP A 57 20.81 -13.91 -7.12
N SER A 58 19.89 -13.00 -6.79
CA SER A 58 20.26 -11.62 -6.51
C SER A 58 19.21 -10.86 -5.68
N ASP A 59 19.61 -9.74 -5.08
CA ASP A 59 18.66 -8.82 -4.44
C ASP A 59 17.72 -8.15 -5.45
N ALA A 60 18.09 -8.19 -6.73
CA ALA A 60 17.30 -7.66 -7.83
C ALA A 60 16.05 -8.52 -8.09
N ASP A 61 16.07 -9.79 -7.69
CA ASP A 61 14.89 -10.67 -7.75
C ASP A 61 13.81 -10.25 -6.75
N CYS A 62 14.22 -9.66 -5.62
CA CYS A 62 13.31 -9.07 -4.66
C CYS A 62 12.60 -7.86 -5.30
N THR A 63 11.32 -8.01 -5.60
CA THR A 63 10.48 -7.03 -6.26
C THR A 63 9.89 -6.04 -5.25
N SER A 64 9.99 -4.74 -5.51
CA SER A 64 9.41 -3.70 -4.66
C SER A 64 7.88 -3.76 -4.64
N CYS A 65 7.29 -3.56 -3.46
CA CYS A 65 5.86 -3.39 -3.33
C CYS A 65 5.38 -2.16 -4.09
N THR A 66 4.35 -2.34 -4.91
CA THR A 66 3.67 -1.23 -5.58
C THR A 66 2.91 -0.38 -4.55
N PRO A 67 2.58 0.88 -4.87
CA PRO A 67 1.70 1.71 -4.06
C PRO A 67 0.42 0.97 -3.65
N GLY A 68 -0.07 1.29 -2.45
CA GLY A 68 -1.18 0.60 -1.81
C GLY A 68 -0.77 -0.70 -1.11
N LYS A 69 0.50 -1.12 -1.15
CA LYS A 69 0.95 -2.36 -0.50
C LYS A 69 2.23 -2.14 0.30
N TYR A 70 2.48 -3.00 1.27
CA TYR A 70 3.68 -3.02 2.10
C TYR A 70 4.19 -4.45 2.32
N SER A 71 5.44 -4.63 2.73
CA SER A 71 5.95 -5.95 3.13
C SER A 71 7.01 -5.85 4.23
N LEU A 72 7.05 -6.87 5.10
CA LEU A 72 8.12 -7.04 6.07
C LEU A 72 9.31 -7.80 5.45
N THR A 73 10.39 -7.97 6.22
CA THR A 73 11.54 -8.78 5.81
C THR A 73 11.13 -10.22 5.48
N ALA A 74 11.80 -10.81 4.48
CA ALA A 74 11.58 -12.17 4.01
C ALA A 74 10.14 -12.44 3.53
N ALA A 75 9.44 -11.42 3.04
CA ALA A 75 8.06 -11.57 2.61
C ALA A 75 7.96 -12.32 1.25
N PRO A 76 7.07 -13.32 1.13
CA PRO A 76 6.78 -13.97 -0.14
C PRO A 76 5.95 -13.06 -1.07
N SER A 77 5.18 -12.14 -0.50
CA SER A 77 4.30 -11.22 -1.21
C SER A 77 4.06 -9.95 -0.41
N CYS A 78 3.65 -8.89 -1.10
CA CYS A 78 3.22 -7.65 -0.45
C CYS A 78 1.79 -7.77 0.08
N VAL A 79 1.56 -7.19 1.26
CA VAL A 79 0.27 -7.06 1.92
C VAL A 79 -0.43 -5.78 1.46
N ASN A 80 -1.70 -5.88 1.09
CA ASN A 80 -2.50 -4.71 0.73
C ASN A 80 -2.76 -3.83 1.96
N CYS A 81 -2.72 -2.50 1.78
CA CYS A 81 -3.27 -1.58 2.75
C CYS A 81 -4.76 -1.92 2.99
N PRO A 82 -5.23 -1.93 4.25
CA PRO A 82 -6.62 -2.25 4.55
C PRO A 82 -7.56 -1.16 4.03
N ILE A 83 -8.84 -1.51 3.91
CA ILE A 83 -9.91 -0.54 3.61
C ILE A 83 -9.90 0.60 4.64
N GLY A 84 -10.37 1.78 4.23
CA GLY A 84 -10.25 3.02 5.00
C GLY A 84 -8.82 3.59 5.06
N LYS A 85 -7.83 2.92 4.47
CA LYS A 85 -6.47 3.43 4.30
C LYS A 85 -6.04 3.40 2.84
N TYR A 86 -4.99 4.15 2.52
CA TYR A 86 -4.34 4.15 1.21
C TYR A 86 -2.82 4.32 1.37
N SER A 87 -2.04 4.00 0.34
CA SER A 87 -0.62 4.37 0.31
C SER A 87 -0.20 4.74 -1.10
N THR A 88 0.58 5.81 -1.22
CA THR A 88 1.25 6.21 -2.47
C THR A 88 2.73 5.82 -2.48
N VAL A 89 3.22 5.21 -1.40
CA VAL A 89 4.64 4.87 -1.20
C VAL A 89 4.98 3.61 -1.99
N ILE A 90 6.03 3.71 -2.81
CA ILE A 90 6.67 2.54 -3.44
C ILE A 90 7.58 1.89 -2.40
N ALA A 91 7.61 0.55 -2.37
CA ALA A 91 8.39 -0.23 -1.42
C ALA A 91 8.10 0.11 0.05
N ALA A 92 6.82 0.25 0.39
CA ALA A 92 6.42 0.52 1.78
C ALA A 92 6.81 -0.64 2.71
N ASP A 93 7.42 -0.31 3.84
CA ASP A 93 8.05 -1.26 4.74
C ASP A 93 7.12 -1.77 5.84
N TYR A 94 6.08 -1.02 6.20
CA TYR A 94 5.14 -1.39 7.26
C TYR A 94 3.72 -0.90 6.98
N GLU A 95 2.73 -1.43 7.71
CA GLU A 95 1.35 -0.94 7.63
C GLU A 95 1.23 0.55 8.01
N SER A 96 2.18 1.10 8.75
CA SER A 96 2.22 2.53 9.08
C SER A 96 2.37 3.45 7.87
N ASN A 97 2.83 2.95 6.72
CA ASN A 97 2.79 3.72 5.47
C ASN A 97 1.38 3.77 4.84
N CYS A 98 0.44 2.94 5.31
CA CYS A 98 -0.97 3.05 4.95
C CYS A 98 -1.59 4.18 5.75
N VAL A 99 -1.92 5.27 5.08
CA VAL A 99 -2.51 6.49 5.64
C VAL A 99 -4.02 6.34 5.69
N ASN A 100 -4.65 6.72 6.81
CA ASN A 100 -6.11 6.75 6.91
C ASN A 100 -6.71 7.73 5.90
N CYS A 101 -7.89 7.40 5.37
CA CYS A 101 -8.68 8.35 4.61
C CYS A 101 -9.05 9.55 5.48
N ASP A 102 -8.80 10.76 5.00
CA ASP A 102 -9.14 11.98 5.73
C ASP A 102 -10.66 12.15 5.86
N ALA A 103 -11.07 12.97 6.84
CA ALA A 103 -12.47 13.36 7.00
C ALA A 103 -13.08 13.86 5.67
N GLY A 104 -14.26 13.35 5.36
CA GLY A 104 -14.96 13.63 4.09
C GLY A 104 -14.53 12.73 2.93
N THR A 105 -13.69 11.74 3.18
CA THR A 105 -13.31 10.69 2.22
C THR A 105 -13.39 9.30 2.85
N PHE A 106 -13.45 8.27 2.01
CA PHE A 106 -13.52 6.86 2.41
C PHE A 106 -12.75 5.98 1.42
N ASN A 107 -12.46 4.74 1.78
CA ASN A 107 -11.91 3.76 0.84
C ASN A 107 -12.49 2.36 1.10
N GLU A 108 -13.17 1.79 0.11
CA GLU A 108 -13.75 0.44 0.15
C GLU A 108 -12.82 -0.64 -0.44
N VAL A 109 -11.67 -0.24 -1.01
CA VAL A 109 -10.82 -1.10 -1.82
C VAL A 109 -9.51 -1.41 -1.09
N LEU A 110 -9.24 -2.71 -0.88
CA LEU A 110 -7.94 -3.16 -0.39
C LEU A 110 -6.83 -2.74 -1.37
N GLY A 111 -5.73 -2.23 -0.83
CA GLY A 111 -4.58 -1.84 -1.61
C GLY A 111 -4.79 -0.59 -2.45
N SER A 112 -5.71 0.29 -2.05
CA SER A 112 -5.92 1.56 -2.73
C SER A 112 -4.73 2.50 -2.58
N THR A 113 -4.57 3.36 -3.58
CA THR A 113 -3.59 4.46 -3.61
C THR A 113 -4.23 5.81 -3.32
N SER A 114 -5.55 5.86 -3.11
CA SER A 114 -6.29 7.08 -2.78
C SER A 114 -7.62 6.79 -2.08
N CYS A 115 -8.24 7.84 -1.54
CA CYS A 115 -9.58 7.78 -0.97
C CYS A 115 -10.61 8.47 -1.86
N VAL A 116 -11.82 7.94 -1.86
CA VAL A 116 -12.98 8.44 -2.59
C VAL A 116 -13.68 9.50 -1.75
N ASN A 117 -14.13 10.57 -2.39
CA ASN A 117 -14.83 11.66 -1.72
C ASN A 117 -16.29 11.29 -1.43
N CYS A 118 -16.84 11.68 -0.27
CA CYS A 118 -18.24 11.46 0.11
C CYS A 118 -19.31 12.03 -0.86
N GLY A 119 -18.91 12.73 -1.92
CA GLY A 119 -19.84 13.33 -2.88
C GLY A 119 -20.44 14.65 -2.40
N LYS A 120 -21.06 15.38 -3.33
CA LYS A 120 -21.70 16.67 -3.03
C LYS A 120 -22.90 16.46 -2.10
N GLY A 121 -23.05 17.35 -1.13
CA GLY A 121 -24.17 17.32 -0.18
C GLY A 121 -24.06 16.26 0.92
N LYS A 122 -22.97 15.48 0.99
CA LYS A 122 -22.67 14.59 2.12
C LYS A 122 -21.39 15.02 2.83
N PHE A 123 -21.23 14.65 4.09
CA PHE A 123 -20.07 14.95 4.94
C PHE A 123 -19.68 13.75 5.80
N LEU A 124 -18.44 13.73 6.24
CA LEU A 124 -17.92 12.74 7.20
C LEU A 124 -16.89 13.45 8.09
N SER A 125 -17.01 13.30 9.40
CA SER A 125 -16.12 13.96 10.38
C SER A 125 -14.98 13.06 10.87
N THR A 126 -15.09 11.75 10.65
CA THR A 126 -14.11 10.76 11.08
C THR A 126 -13.12 10.45 9.97
N THR A 127 -11.88 10.16 10.34
CA THR A 127 -10.88 9.56 9.44
C THR A 127 -11.09 8.05 9.34
N GLY A 128 -10.55 7.43 8.29
CA GLY A 128 -10.52 5.97 8.15
C GLY A 128 -11.87 5.35 7.78
N ALA A 129 -12.78 6.10 7.17
CA ALA A 129 -14.04 5.52 6.71
C ALA A 129 -13.80 4.49 5.60
N ILE A 130 -14.54 3.40 5.72
CA ILE A 130 -14.43 2.23 4.87
C ILE A 130 -15.53 2.18 3.82
N SER A 131 -16.54 3.06 3.86
CA SER A 131 -17.67 3.04 2.91
C SER A 131 -18.36 4.38 2.71
N GLU A 132 -18.97 4.56 1.52
CA GLU A 132 -19.82 5.71 1.21
C GLU A 132 -21.02 5.82 2.15
N THR A 133 -21.51 4.68 2.67
CA THR A 133 -22.66 4.63 3.59
C THR A 133 -22.40 5.39 4.90
N GLN A 134 -21.14 5.62 5.26
CA GLN A 134 -20.75 6.41 6.43
C GLN A 134 -20.84 7.92 6.17
N CYS A 135 -21.01 8.35 4.93
CA CYS A 135 -21.16 9.75 4.56
C CYS A 135 -22.58 10.24 4.89
N ASN A 136 -22.66 11.14 5.86
CA ASN A 136 -23.92 11.73 6.32
C ASN A 136 -24.41 12.81 5.37
N VAL A 137 -25.71 12.85 5.08
CA VAL A 137 -26.31 13.90 4.24
C VAL A 137 -26.34 15.23 5.00
N CYS A 138 -25.99 16.32 4.32
CA CYS A 138 -26.09 17.67 4.88
C CYS A 138 -27.57 18.04 5.06
N PRO A 139 -27.96 18.63 6.22
CA PRO A 139 -29.31 19.14 6.41
C PRO A 139 -29.71 20.18 5.34
N PRO A 140 -31.02 20.39 5.08
CA PRO A 140 -31.48 21.43 4.17
C PRO A 140 -30.86 22.80 4.48
N GLY A 141 -30.43 23.50 3.44
CA GLY A 141 -29.76 24.80 3.55
C GLY A 141 -28.30 24.74 3.99
N LYS A 142 -27.72 23.56 4.22
CA LYS A 142 -26.29 23.39 4.54
C LYS A 142 -25.54 22.70 3.40
N VAL A 143 -24.29 23.10 3.21
CA VAL A 143 -23.34 22.46 2.30
C VAL A 143 -22.17 21.89 3.08
N ARG A 144 -21.52 20.87 2.53
CA ARG A 144 -20.26 20.36 3.08
C ARG A 144 -19.20 21.46 3.01
N GLN A 145 -18.49 21.70 4.12
CA GLN A 145 -17.32 22.58 4.09
C GLN A 145 -16.23 21.95 3.23
N PRO A 146 -15.63 22.70 2.27
CA PRO A 146 -14.40 22.24 1.64
C PRO A 146 -13.37 22.04 2.76
N SER A 147 -12.67 20.91 2.76
CA SER A 147 -11.61 20.62 3.73
C SER A 147 -10.63 21.78 3.71
N ILE A 148 -10.69 22.66 4.72
CA ILE A 148 -9.84 23.87 4.76
C ILE A 148 -8.44 23.41 5.15
N ILE A 149 -7.68 22.94 4.16
CA ILE A 149 -6.25 22.66 4.29
C ILE A 149 -5.42 23.95 4.09
N THR A 150 -6.05 25.08 3.76
CA THR A 150 -5.38 26.39 3.74
C THR A 150 -5.95 27.32 4.81
N LEU A 151 -5.59 27.02 6.06
CA LEU A 151 -5.69 27.94 7.18
C LEU A 151 -4.63 29.05 6.99
N THR A 152 -4.96 30.08 6.22
CA THR A 152 -4.52 31.47 6.46
C THR A 152 -5.45 32.43 5.72
N LEU A 153 -6.69 32.59 6.20
CA LEU A 153 -7.34 33.90 6.30
C LEU A 153 -8.64 33.76 7.13
N SER A 154 -8.66 34.52 8.21
CA SER A 154 -9.59 34.55 9.33
C SER A 154 -11.08 34.66 8.94
N PRO A 155 -12.02 34.06 9.70
CA PRO A 155 -13.44 34.30 9.52
C PRO A 155 -13.83 35.59 10.26
N THR A 156 -13.63 36.75 9.64
CA THR A 156 -14.29 37.98 10.11
C THR A 156 -15.21 38.54 9.05
N ARG A 157 -16.39 37.93 8.89
CA ARG A 157 -17.57 38.72 8.51
C ARG A 157 -18.87 38.06 8.94
N SER A 158 -19.31 38.39 10.15
CA SER A 158 -20.74 38.42 10.47
C SER A 158 -21.43 39.51 9.62
N PRO A 159 -22.69 39.32 9.21
CA PRO A 159 -23.42 40.32 8.43
C PRO A 159 -23.78 41.48 9.37
N LYS A 160 -23.20 42.67 9.15
CA LYS A 160 -23.73 43.88 9.78
C LYS A 160 -25.12 44.16 9.19
N LYS A 161 -26.10 44.06 10.09
CA LYS A 161 -27.51 44.45 9.96
C LYS A 161 -27.63 45.80 9.24
N ILE A 162 -28.48 45.83 8.22
CA ILE A 162 -28.94 47.04 7.55
C ILE A 162 -29.66 47.90 8.59
N GLU A 163 -29.17 49.10 8.85
CA GLU A 163 -29.91 50.13 9.59
C GLU A 163 -30.19 51.30 8.65
N THR A 164 -31.48 51.45 8.35
CA THR A 164 -32.09 52.50 7.55
C THR A 164 -32.24 53.78 8.37
N ARG A 165 -31.79 54.92 7.86
CA ARG A 165 -32.28 56.31 8.12
C ARG A 165 -31.81 57.17 6.92
N ARG A 166 -32.64 57.76 6.04
CA ARG A 166 -33.59 58.91 6.20
C ARG A 166 -32.99 59.97 7.14
N ASP A 167 -32.58 61.16 6.73
CA ASP A 167 -32.87 62.02 5.57
C ASP A 167 -31.61 62.83 5.21
#